data_AF-A0A3B9E7W9-F1
#
_entry.id   AF-A0A3B9E7W9-F1
#
_cell.length_a   1.000
_cell.length_b   1.000
_cell.length_c   1.000
_cell.angle_alpha   90.00
_cell.angle_beta   90.00
_cell.angle_gamma   90.00
#
_symmetry.space_group_name_H-M   'P 1'
#
loop_
_entity.id
_entity.type
_entity.pdbx_description
1 polymer ?
#
loop_
_entity_poly.entity_id
_entity_poly.type
_entity_poly.pdbx_seq_one_letter_code
_entity_poly.pdbx_strand_id
1 'polypeptide(L)'
;MKRIVYLMLITALMYSCSNKTSSNEAGKNINSSNNASLRFKNIIEKAVKVFPNDSASICQFYYDWFPAKDSKELDEQIKRLEILTSQESIDRYTEVNNKLKQLLLEITTKKSLSKSQADILVKLYSDYDYFTGEALFSQLLTNDDENYGLVWKTFQIMSNESKKDTCFISALIKLNSNIMTNAELGEAMPDFIVKAIQNNPYGFLEMYKQRKVDQKKDFSQYISVFDEPDKKLIKIYTGISKNAENEVYRKLAKELIDNKNGT
;
A
#
# COMPACT_ATOMS: atom_id res chain seq x y z
N MET A 1 31.76 23.15 -9.36
CA MET A 1 32.23 22.86 -7.99
C MET A 1 31.30 21.98 -7.15
N LYS A 2 29.95 22.11 -7.24
CA LYS A 2 29.01 21.31 -6.42
C LYS A 2 28.98 19.78 -6.69
N ARG A 3 29.31 19.31 -7.91
CA ARG A 3 29.33 17.86 -8.24
C ARG A 3 30.51 17.08 -7.67
N ILE A 4 31.63 17.75 -7.39
CA ILE A 4 32.84 17.11 -6.84
C ILE A 4 32.67 16.86 -5.32
N VAL A 5 31.92 17.73 -4.64
CA VAL A 5 31.65 17.61 -3.19
C VAL A 5 30.74 16.41 -2.88
N TYR A 6 29.75 16.11 -3.73
CA TYR A 6 28.87 14.94 -3.58
C TYR A 6 29.62 13.61 -3.77
N LEU A 7 30.53 13.54 -4.74
CA LEU A 7 31.36 12.35 -4.97
C LEU A 7 32.37 12.10 -3.84
N MET A 8 32.92 13.16 -3.23
CA MET A 8 33.81 13.04 -2.07
C MET A 8 33.08 12.63 -0.78
N LEU A 9 31.79 13.00 -0.62
CA LEU A 9 30.99 12.62 0.54
C LEU A 9 30.60 11.13 0.51
N ILE A 10 30.29 10.60 -0.67
CA ILE A 10 29.97 9.18 -0.86
C ILE A 10 31.21 8.30 -0.65
N THR A 11 32.39 8.74 -1.10
CA THR A 11 33.64 8.00 -0.84
C THR A 11 34.09 8.09 0.62
N ALA A 12 33.88 9.22 1.31
CA ALA A 12 34.20 9.35 2.73
C ALA A 12 33.31 8.48 3.63
N LEU A 13 32.01 8.34 3.30
CA LEU A 13 31.09 7.43 4.01
C LEU A 13 31.47 5.96 3.82
N MET A 14 31.88 5.56 2.61
CA MET A 14 32.37 4.21 2.34
C MET A 14 33.70 3.90 3.05
N TYR A 15 34.58 4.90 3.20
CA TYR A 15 35.88 4.74 3.87
C TYR A 15 35.76 4.71 5.40
N SER A 16 34.81 5.48 5.97
CA SER A 16 34.57 5.49 7.43
C SER A 16 34.02 4.17 7.97
N CYS A 17 33.36 3.36 7.13
CA CYS A 17 32.92 2.01 7.49
C CYS A 17 34.03 0.95 7.37
N SER A 18 35.20 1.30 6.82
CA SER A 18 36.25 0.33 6.47
C SER A 18 37.44 0.27 7.45
N ASN A 19 37.56 1.21 8.41
CA ASN A 19 38.71 1.28 9.32
C ASN A 19 38.30 1.39 10.80
N LYS A 20 37.77 0.30 11.36
CA LYS A 20 37.87 0.01 12.80
C LYS A 20 38.25 -1.46 13.00
N THR A 21 39.53 -1.75 12.84
CA THR A 21 40.16 -2.99 13.30
C THR A 21 40.77 -2.73 14.68
N SER A 22 40.29 -3.45 15.69
CA SER A 22 41.03 -3.74 16.92
C SER A 22 41.01 -5.24 17.16
N SER A 23 42.20 -5.77 17.41
CA SER A 23 42.62 -7.16 17.32
C SER A 23 42.37 -8.02 18.57
N ASN A 24 42.22 -9.33 18.30
CA ASN A 24 42.47 -10.53 19.10
C ASN A 24 41.40 -11.01 20.11
N GLU A 25 40.70 -12.10 19.76
CA GLU A 25 40.95 -13.43 20.35
C GLU A 25 40.32 -14.60 19.53
N ALA A 26 41.14 -15.66 19.38
CA ALA A 26 40.84 -17.10 19.28
C ALA A 26 39.69 -17.64 18.41
N GLY A 27 40.06 -18.04 17.18
CA GLY A 27 39.72 -19.31 16.51
C GLY A 27 38.36 -20.00 16.75
N LYS A 28 37.39 -19.75 15.85
CA LYS A 28 36.47 -20.77 15.28
C LYS A 28 35.69 -20.17 14.09
N ASN A 29 35.66 -20.86 12.95
CA ASN A 29 34.80 -20.62 11.77
C ASN A 29 34.89 -19.24 11.04
N ILE A 30 36.08 -18.88 10.54
CA ILE A 30 36.28 -17.58 9.85
C ILE A 30 35.88 -17.60 8.35
N ASN A 31 35.63 -18.76 7.72
CA ASN A 31 35.40 -18.82 6.26
C ASN A 31 33.95 -18.61 5.79
N SER A 32 32.90 -18.83 6.60
CA SER A 32 31.51 -18.62 6.14
C SER A 32 31.00 -17.19 6.40
N SER A 33 31.36 -16.60 7.53
CA SER A 33 30.95 -15.24 7.95
C SER A 33 31.41 -14.14 6.99
N ASN A 34 32.65 -14.25 6.50
CA ASN A 34 33.23 -13.27 5.57
C ASN A 34 32.55 -13.28 4.20
N ASN A 35 32.05 -14.44 3.76
CA ASN A 35 31.38 -14.56 2.46
C ASN A 35 29.95 -13.97 2.51
N ALA A 36 29.20 -14.24 3.58
CA ALA A 36 27.86 -13.66 3.78
C ALA A 36 27.91 -12.13 3.92
N SER A 37 28.85 -11.60 4.70
CA SER A 37 29.01 -10.15 4.88
C SER A 37 29.37 -9.44 3.58
N LEU A 38 30.28 -10.02 2.78
CA LEU A 38 30.63 -9.49 1.46
C LEU A 38 29.44 -9.55 0.49
N ARG A 39 28.70 -10.67 0.49
CA ARG A 39 27.51 -10.84 -0.34
C ARG A 39 26.41 -9.85 0.02
N PHE A 40 26.19 -9.61 1.31
CA PHE A 40 25.27 -8.59 1.80
C PHE A 40 25.65 -7.19 1.33
N LYS A 41 26.93 -6.82 1.45
CA LYS A 41 27.43 -5.54 0.92
C LYS A 41 27.16 -5.41 -0.58
N ASN A 42 27.47 -6.45 -1.36
CA ASN A 42 27.30 -6.44 -2.81
C ASN A 42 25.82 -6.30 -3.21
N ILE A 43 24.90 -6.98 -2.52
CA ILE A 43 23.47 -6.91 -2.85
C ILE A 43 22.85 -5.57 -2.42
N ILE A 44 23.32 -4.96 -1.32
CA ILE A 44 22.95 -3.60 -0.94
C ILE A 44 23.43 -2.58 -1.99
N GLU A 45 24.69 -2.69 -2.43
CA GLU A 45 25.21 -1.81 -3.48
C GLU A 45 24.43 -1.95 -4.80
N LYS A 46 23.96 -3.17 -5.12
CA LYS A 46 23.05 -3.41 -6.24
C LYS A 46 21.70 -2.71 -6.00
N ALA A 47 21.07 -2.88 -4.85
CA ALA A 47 19.79 -2.28 -4.48
C ALA A 47 19.84 -0.74 -4.60
N VAL A 48 20.87 -0.11 -4.04
CA VAL A 48 21.11 1.34 -4.13
C VAL A 48 21.26 1.82 -5.58
N LYS A 49 21.88 1.02 -6.46
CA LYS A 49 22.03 1.36 -7.88
C LYS A 49 20.72 1.27 -8.65
N VAL A 50 19.89 0.26 -8.38
CA VAL A 50 18.62 0.07 -9.10
C VAL A 50 17.50 0.96 -8.56
N PHE A 51 17.58 1.39 -7.29
CA PHE A 51 16.63 2.28 -6.63
C PHE A 51 17.33 3.56 -6.13
N PRO A 52 17.86 4.42 -7.02
CA PRO A 52 18.70 5.55 -6.61
C PRO A 52 17.94 6.59 -5.77
N ASN A 53 16.65 6.80 -6.03
CA ASN A 53 15.81 7.76 -5.31
C ASN A 53 15.57 7.36 -3.85
N ASP A 54 15.60 6.05 -3.55
CA ASP A 54 15.36 5.50 -2.21
C ASP A 54 16.64 4.97 -1.55
N SER A 55 17.81 5.23 -2.15
CA SER A 55 19.10 4.71 -1.68
C SER A 55 19.38 5.01 -0.21
N ALA A 56 19.05 6.20 0.28
CA ALA A 56 19.19 6.57 1.68
C ALA A 56 18.27 5.75 2.59
N SER A 57 17.01 5.59 2.20
CA SER A 57 16.00 4.81 2.93
C SER A 57 16.37 3.33 3.01
N ILE A 58 16.86 2.75 1.91
CA ILE A 58 17.36 1.36 1.87
C ILE A 58 18.52 1.17 2.84
N CYS A 59 19.53 2.05 2.79
CA CYS A 59 20.67 1.97 3.71
C CYS A 59 20.21 2.08 5.17
N GLN A 60 19.36 3.05 5.48
CA GLN A 60 18.85 3.26 6.83
C GLN A 60 18.04 2.05 7.34
N PHE A 61 17.19 1.47 6.50
CA PHE A 61 16.40 0.30 6.86
C PHE A 61 17.28 -0.89 7.22
N TYR A 62 18.24 -1.22 6.36
CA TYR A 62 19.05 -2.42 6.48
C TYR A 62 20.24 -2.31 7.45
N TYR A 63 20.77 -1.11 7.68
CA TYR A 63 21.89 -0.89 8.62
C TYR A 63 21.48 -0.30 9.97
N ASP A 64 20.45 0.53 10.03
CA ASP A 64 20.12 1.28 11.26
C ASP A 64 18.86 0.74 11.95
N TRP A 65 17.77 0.56 11.21
CA TRP A 65 16.48 0.17 11.80
C TRP A 65 16.34 -1.33 12.03
N PHE A 66 16.79 -2.13 11.06
CA PHE A 66 16.69 -3.59 11.09
C PHE A 66 18.04 -4.27 10.80
N PRO A 67 19.12 -3.93 11.54
CA PRO A 67 20.40 -4.58 11.36
C PRO A 67 20.30 -6.08 11.70
N ALA A 68 20.92 -6.92 10.85
CA ALA A 68 21.06 -8.34 11.15
C ALA A 68 21.97 -8.54 12.37
N LYS A 69 21.50 -9.30 13.36
CA LYS A 69 22.20 -9.56 14.63
C LYS A 69 23.04 -10.84 14.60
N ASP A 70 22.72 -11.74 13.68
CA ASP A 70 23.43 -13.00 13.48
C ASP A 70 23.50 -13.41 12.00
N SER A 71 24.18 -14.51 11.72
CA SER A 71 24.36 -15.02 10.37
C SER A 71 23.07 -15.47 9.70
N LYS A 72 22.08 -15.94 10.47
CA LYS A 72 20.81 -16.41 9.93
C LYS A 72 19.97 -15.22 9.48
N GLU A 73 19.86 -14.19 10.32
CA GLU A 73 19.21 -12.94 9.97
C GLU A 73 19.90 -12.28 8.77
N LEU A 74 21.24 -12.33 8.69
CA LEU A 74 21.99 -11.80 7.55
C LEU A 74 21.64 -12.53 6.24
N ASP A 75 21.58 -13.86 6.26
CA ASP A 75 21.18 -14.66 5.09
C ASP A 75 19.72 -14.40 4.68
N GLU A 76 18.82 -14.16 5.64
CA GLU A 76 17.44 -13.76 5.37
C GLU A 76 17.37 -12.38 4.69
N GLN A 77 18.13 -11.40 5.17
CA GLN A 77 18.20 -10.08 4.55
C GLN A 77 18.82 -10.14 3.14
N ILE A 78 19.84 -10.97 2.91
CA ILE A 78 20.41 -11.20 1.58
C ILE A 78 19.33 -11.73 0.62
N LYS A 79 18.57 -12.75 1.03
CA LYS A 79 17.50 -13.32 0.20
C LYS A 79 16.40 -12.30 -0.10
N ARG A 80 16.01 -11.48 0.88
CA ARG A 80 15.04 -10.39 0.69
C ARG A 80 15.53 -9.39 -0.35
N LEU A 81 16.78 -8.94 -0.24
CA LEU A 81 17.40 -8.03 -1.21
C LEU A 81 17.57 -8.65 -2.61
N GLU A 82 17.81 -9.96 -2.71
CA GLU A 82 17.85 -10.66 -3.99
C GLU A 82 16.47 -10.68 -4.68
N ILE A 83 15.40 -10.89 -3.93
CA ILE A 83 14.02 -10.80 -4.43
C ILE A 83 13.67 -9.35 -4.80
N LEU A 84 14.01 -8.40 -3.95
CA LEU A 84 13.78 -6.97 -4.17
C LEU A 84 14.50 -6.45 -5.41
N THR A 85 15.69 -6.97 -5.70
CA THR A 85 16.50 -6.58 -6.88
C THR A 85 16.34 -7.53 -8.07
N SER A 86 15.29 -8.34 -8.08
CA SER A 86 14.89 -9.12 -9.26
C SER A 86 14.36 -8.19 -10.37
N GLN A 87 14.39 -8.65 -11.62
CA GLN A 87 13.89 -7.85 -12.74
C GLN A 87 12.40 -7.49 -12.56
N GLU A 88 11.59 -8.43 -12.06
CA GLU A 88 10.17 -8.22 -11.81
C GLU A 88 9.93 -7.08 -10.81
N SER A 89 10.66 -7.08 -9.69
CA SER A 89 10.58 -6.01 -8.69
C SER A 89 11.01 -4.65 -9.27
N ILE A 90 12.08 -4.63 -10.08
CA ILE A 90 12.54 -3.40 -10.74
C ILE A 90 11.48 -2.87 -11.71
N ASP A 91 10.84 -3.73 -12.48
CA ASP A 91 9.80 -3.35 -13.44
C ASP A 91 8.57 -2.78 -12.73
N ARG A 92 8.11 -3.43 -11.65
CA ARG A 92 7.01 -2.95 -10.81
C ARG A 92 7.33 -1.60 -10.17
N TYR A 93 8.52 -1.44 -9.57
CA TYR A 93 8.96 -0.19 -8.98
C TYR A 93 8.98 0.94 -10.03
N THR A 94 9.57 0.67 -11.20
CA THR A 94 9.66 1.65 -12.29
C THR A 94 8.26 2.04 -12.78
N GLU A 95 7.34 1.08 -12.85
CA GLU A 95 5.96 1.34 -13.24
C GLU A 95 5.25 2.26 -12.23
N VAL A 96 5.34 1.98 -10.93
CA VAL A 96 4.77 2.81 -9.87
C VAL A 96 5.36 4.22 -9.91
N ASN A 97 6.69 4.33 -9.90
CA ASN A 97 7.41 5.60 -9.88
C ASN A 97 7.04 6.50 -11.07
N ASN A 98 6.86 5.91 -12.26
CA ASN A 98 6.63 6.69 -13.47
C ASN A 98 5.16 6.98 -13.73
N LYS A 99 4.24 6.10 -13.31
CA LYS A 99 2.82 6.20 -13.72
C LYS A 99 1.89 6.71 -12.63
N LEU A 100 2.16 6.44 -11.35
CA LEU A 100 1.18 6.71 -10.29
C LEU A 100 0.84 8.19 -10.18
N LYS A 101 1.83 9.08 -10.02
CA LYS A 101 1.61 10.53 -9.92
C LYS A 101 0.92 11.10 -11.16
N GLN A 102 1.33 10.68 -12.35
CA GLN A 102 0.69 11.12 -13.60
C GLN A 102 -0.78 10.71 -13.67
N LEU A 103 -1.10 9.46 -13.32
CA LEU A 103 -2.48 8.99 -13.30
C LEU A 103 -3.35 9.78 -12.33
N LEU A 104 -2.85 10.07 -11.12
CA LEU A 104 -3.55 10.91 -10.14
C LEU A 104 -3.82 12.31 -10.69
N LEU A 105 -2.83 12.94 -11.34
CA LEU A 105 -3.00 14.24 -12.00
C LEU A 105 -4.06 14.21 -13.10
N GLU A 106 -4.05 13.19 -13.95
CA GLU A 106 -5.03 13.04 -15.02
C GLU A 106 -6.46 12.91 -14.49
N ILE A 107 -6.65 12.09 -13.45
CA ILE A 107 -7.96 11.86 -12.82
C ILE A 107 -8.47 13.15 -12.16
N THR A 108 -7.62 13.80 -11.37
CA THR A 108 -7.99 15.01 -10.63
C THR A 108 -8.27 16.20 -11.55
N THR A 109 -7.48 16.36 -12.62
CA THR A 109 -7.70 17.39 -13.65
C THR A 109 -9.02 17.16 -14.39
N LYS A 110 -9.29 15.92 -14.82
CA LYS A 110 -10.55 15.56 -15.50
C LYS A 110 -11.75 15.55 -14.55
N LYS A 111 -11.53 15.50 -13.24
CA LYS A 111 -12.55 15.35 -12.20
C LYS A 111 -13.46 14.13 -12.42
N SER A 112 -12.92 13.10 -13.08
CA SER A 112 -13.64 11.89 -13.47
C SER A 112 -12.66 10.74 -13.59
N LEU A 113 -13.16 9.52 -13.38
CA LEU A 113 -12.39 8.30 -13.43
C LEU A 113 -13.11 7.24 -14.28
N SER A 114 -12.39 6.59 -15.18
CA SER A 114 -12.88 5.43 -15.91
C SER A 114 -12.59 4.12 -15.17
N LYS A 115 -13.31 3.05 -15.50
CA LYS A 115 -13.06 1.71 -14.94
C LYS A 115 -11.62 1.23 -15.15
N SER A 116 -11.08 1.40 -16.37
CA SER A 116 -9.69 1.02 -16.67
C SER A 116 -8.68 1.78 -15.81
N GLN A 117 -8.89 3.09 -15.59
CA GLN A 117 -8.03 3.86 -14.70
C GLN A 117 -8.17 3.42 -13.23
N ALA A 118 -9.38 3.03 -12.79
CA ALA A 118 -9.57 2.48 -11.45
C ALA A 118 -8.79 1.16 -11.26
N ASP A 119 -8.84 0.27 -12.25
CA ASP A 119 -8.10 -1.00 -12.23
C ASP A 119 -6.58 -0.76 -12.20
N ILE A 120 -6.08 0.17 -13.01
CA ILE A 120 -4.66 0.57 -12.99
C ILE A 120 -4.29 1.14 -11.62
N LEU A 121 -5.13 2.00 -11.04
CA LEU A 121 -4.87 2.60 -9.72
C LEU A 121 -4.75 1.52 -8.64
N VAL A 122 -5.67 0.54 -8.61
CA VAL A 122 -5.62 -0.60 -7.68
C VAL A 122 -4.31 -1.38 -7.84
N LYS A 123 -3.90 -1.66 -9.09
CA LYS A 123 -2.64 -2.36 -9.36
C LYS A 123 -1.44 -1.57 -8.83
N LEU A 124 -1.33 -0.28 -9.17
CA LEU A 124 -0.19 0.55 -8.80
C LEU A 124 -0.07 0.72 -7.28
N TYR A 125 -1.19 0.85 -6.55
CA TYR A 125 -1.15 0.87 -5.09
C TYR A 125 -0.79 -0.49 -4.48
N SER A 126 -1.22 -1.60 -5.08
CA SER A 126 -0.80 -2.94 -4.65
C SER A 126 0.71 -3.13 -4.80
N ASP A 127 1.28 -2.69 -5.93
CA ASP A 127 2.73 -2.75 -6.15
C ASP A 127 3.46 -1.76 -5.22
N TYR A 128 2.89 -0.58 -4.96
CA TYR A 128 3.43 0.38 -4.00
C TYR A 128 3.53 -0.20 -2.58
N ASP A 129 2.45 -0.77 -2.05
CA ASP A 129 2.38 -1.33 -0.70
C ASP A 129 3.35 -2.48 -0.50
N TYR A 130 3.53 -3.32 -1.53
CA TYR A 130 4.57 -4.35 -1.56
C TYR A 130 5.98 -3.80 -1.28
N PHE A 131 6.27 -2.57 -1.73
CA PHE A 131 7.57 -1.94 -1.60
C PHE A 131 7.78 -1.16 -0.30
N THR A 132 6.71 -0.74 0.37
CA THR A 132 6.81 0.04 1.62
C THR A 132 7.55 -0.71 2.74
N GLY A 133 7.35 -2.03 2.84
CA GLY A 133 8.02 -2.91 3.80
C GLY A 133 9.53 -3.09 3.56
N GLU A 134 10.03 -2.57 2.44
CA GLU A 134 11.43 -2.60 2.02
C GLU A 134 12.04 -1.19 1.99
N ALA A 135 11.37 -0.21 2.62
CA ALA A 135 11.74 1.20 2.67
C ALA A 135 11.90 1.88 1.29
N LEU A 136 11.28 1.31 0.26
CA LEU A 136 11.14 1.95 -1.04
C LEU A 136 9.92 2.87 -1.03
N PHE A 137 10.02 4.02 -1.69
CA PHE A 137 8.99 5.05 -1.76
C PHE A 137 8.59 5.70 -0.43
N SER A 138 9.54 5.84 0.51
CA SER A 138 9.33 6.53 1.79
C SER A 138 8.99 8.03 1.67
N GLN A 139 8.94 8.56 0.44
CA GLN A 139 8.63 9.96 0.12
C GLN A 139 7.50 10.15 -0.89
N LEU A 140 7.02 9.09 -1.57
CA LEU A 140 6.04 9.27 -2.64
C LEU A 140 4.67 9.74 -2.11
N LEU A 141 4.41 9.52 -0.81
CA LEU A 141 3.17 9.89 -0.12
C LEU A 141 3.39 10.70 1.18
N THR A 142 4.63 10.93 1.58
CA THR A 142 5.00 11.49 2.88
C THR A 142 5.93 12.66 2.62
N ASN A 143 5.45 13.88 2.91
CA ASN A 143 6.15 15.18 2.92
C ASN A 143 5.83 16.19 1.81
N ASP A 144 4.88 15.92 0.91
CA ASP A 144 4.41 16.92 -0.07
C ASP A 144 2.87 17.03 -0.03
N ASP A 145 2.37 18.13 0.53
CA ASP A 145 0.94 18.47 0.59
C ASP A 145 0.26 18.33 -0.78
N GLU A 146 1.01 18.56 -1.87
CA GLU A 146 0.51 18.43 -3.23
C GLU A 146 0.19 16.97 -3.58
N ASN A 147 1.10 16.03 -3.28
CA ASN A 147 0.88 14.61 -3.58
C ASN A 147 -0.27 14.05 -2.76
N TYR A 148 -0.35 14.42 -1.48
CA TYR A 148 -1.43 13.99 -0.62
C TYR A 148 -2.79 14.52 -1.13
N GLY A 149 -2.86 15.80 -1.47
CA GLY A 149 -4.05 16.41 -2.06
C GLY A 149 -4.54 15.67 -3.32
N LEU A 150 -3.63 15.20 -4.17
CA LEU A 150 -3.96 14.43 -5.37
C LEU A 150 -4.58 13.06 -5.05
N VAL A 151 -4.03 12.36 -4.04
CA VAL A 151 -4.55 11.05 -3.60
C VAL A 151 -5.97 11.18 -3.05
N TRP A 152 -6.17 12.06 -2.06
CA TRP A 152 -7.49 12.30 -1.48
C TRP A 152 -8.51 12.71 -2.54
N LYS A 153 -8.12 13.61 -3.44
CA LYS A 153 -9.03 14.08 -4.49
C LYS A 153 -9.41 12.96 -5.45
N THR A 154 -8.47 12.06 -5.75
CA THR A 154 -8.71 10.89 -6.59
C THR A 154 -9.71 9.93 -5.94
N PHE A 155 -9.55 9.60 -4.66
CA PHE A 155 -10.51 8.73 -3.96
C PHE A 155 -11.88 9.40 -3.79
N GLN A 156 -11.92 10.71 -3.59
CA GLN A 156 -13.18 11.47 -3.60
C GLN A 156 -13.89 11.37 -4.96
N ILE A 157 -13.15 11.49 -6.07
CA ILE A 157 -13.69 11.34 -7.43
C ILE A 157 -14.20 9.91 -7.63
N MET A 158 -13.41 8.89 -7.27
CA MET A 158 -13.81 7.48 -7.36
C MET A 158 -15.10 7.20 -6.56
N SER A 159 -15.19 7.74 -5.35
CA SER A 159 -16.41 7.65 -4.52
C SER A 159 -17.61 8.33 -5.18
N ASN A 160 -17.44 9.48 -5.83
CA ASN A 160 -18.53 10.14 -6.56
C ASN A 160 -18.95 9.37 -7.84
N GLU A 161 -18.00 8.69 -8.49
CA GLU A 161 -18.23 7.89 -9.70
C GLU A 161 -18.97 6.58 -9.42
N SER A 162 -18.96 6.08 -8.17
CA SER A 162 -19.67 4.87 -7.75
C SER A 162 -21.18 4.86 -8.02
N LYS A 163 -21.81 6.04 -8.13
CA LYS A 163 -23.22 6.17 -8.56
C LYS A 163 -23.48 5.59 -9.95
N LYS A 164 -22.44 5.49 -10.79
CA LYS A 164 -22.52 4.99 -12.17
C LYS A 164 -22.27 3.49 -12.24
N ASP A 165 -21.33 2.98 -11.45
CA ASP A 165 -20.90 1.58 -11.50
C ASP A 165 -20.32 1.11 -10.16
N THR A 166 -20.71 -0.09 -9.74
CA THR A 166 -20.18 -0.82 -8.58
C THR A 166 -18.68 -1.16 -8.66
N CYS A 167 -18.06 -1.10 -9.85
CA CYS A 167 -16.63 -1.32 -9.98
C CYS A 167 -15.80 -0.31 -9.16
N PHE A 168 -16.28 0.91 -8.97
CA PHE A 168 -15.60 1.91 -8.14
C PHE A 168 -15.70 1.62 -6.65
N ILE A 169 -16.81 1.04 -6.17
CA ILE A 169 -16.90 0.54 -4.79
C ILE A 169 -15.92 -0.61 -4.61
N SER A 170 -15.87 -1.54 -5.57
CA SER A 170 -14.92 -2.67 -5.56
C SER A 170 -13.47 -2.20 -5.53
N ALA A 171 -13.15 -1.15 -6.30
CA ALA A 171 -11.81 -0.58 -6.35
C ALA A 171 -11.40 0.06 -5.01
N LEU A 172 -12.28 0.86 -4.39
CA LEU A 172 -12.01 1.44 -3.05
C LEU A 172 -11.81 0.36 -1.98
N ILE A 173 -12.64 -0.69 -2.00
CA ILE A 173 -12.48 -1.84 -1.09
C ILE A 173 -11.12 -2.52 -1.28
N LYS A 174 -10.71 -2.77 -2.53
CA LYS A 174 -9.39 -3.37 -2.83
C LYS A 174 -8.24 -2.45 -2.42
N LEU A 175 -8.37 -1.15 -2.66
CA LEU A 175 -7.37 -0.16 -2.23
C LEU A 175 -7.22 -0.18 -0.71
N ASN A 176 -8.31 -0.27 0.05
CA ASN A 176 -8.25 -0.38 1.52
C ASN A 176 -7.40 -1.56 2.00
N SER A 177 -7.47 -2.70 1.30
CA SER A 177 -6.64 -3.87 1.61
C SER A 177 -5.16 -3.69 1.23
N ASN A 178 -4.86 -2.76 0.32
CA ASN A 178 -3.55 -2.58 -0.31
C ASN A 178 -2.86 -1.26 0.12
N ILE A 179 -3.32 -0.56 1.14
CA ILE A 179 -2.69 0.69 1.62
C ILE A 179 -2.49 0.69 3.14
N MET A 180 -2.60 -0.49 3.77
CA MET A 180 -2.59 -0.65 5.23
C MET A 180 -1.28 -0.17 5.87
N THR A 181 -0.18 -0.12 5.11
CA THR A 181 1.12 0.37 5.58
C THR A 181 1.20 1.90 5.67
N ASN A 182 0.30 2.63 5.00
CA ASN A 182 0.16 4.09 5.15
C ASN A 182 -0.99 4.38 6.12
N ALA A 183 -0.64 4.66 7.38
CA ALA A 183 -1.62 4.84 8.46
C ALA A 183 -2.67 5.91 8.14
N GLU A 184 -2.28 7.06 7.60
CA GLU A 184 -3.19 8.16 7.32
C GLU A 184 -4.17 7.84 6.17
N LEU A 185 -3.70 7.17 5.11
CA LEU A 185 -4.59 6.70 4.04
C LEU A 185 -5.49 5.57 4.51
N GLY A 186 -4.99 4.69 5.39
CA GLY A 186 -5.76 3.63 6.04
C GLY A 186 -6.91 4.17 6.89
N GLU A 187 -6.68 5.26 7.63
CA GLU A 187 -7.71 5.92 8.44
C GLU A 187 -8.81 6.59 7.60
N ALA A 188 -8.45 7.17 6.45
CA ALA A 188 -9.41 7.90 5.61
C ALA A 188 -10.21 7.00 4.64
N MET A 189 -9.72 5.81 4.30
CA MET A 189 -10.33 4.95 3.29
C MET A 189 -11.75 4.45 3.63
N PRO A 190 -12.08 4.08 4.89
CA PRO A 190 -13.44 3.72 5.28
C PRO A 190 -14.49 4.79 4.90
N ASP A 191 -14.16 6.07 5.06
CA ASP A 191 -15.08 7.17 4.72
C ASP A 191 -15.37 7.23 3.22
N PHE A 192 -14.36 7.02 2.37
CA PHE A 192 -14.55 6.99 0.92
C PHE A 192 -15.43 5.81 0.49
N ILE A 193 -15.23 4.64 1.11
CA ILE A 193 -16.03 3.42 0.88
C ILE A 193 -17.47 3.67 1.28
N VAL A 194 -17.72 4.15 2.51
CA VAL A 194 -19.06 4.44 3.02
C VAL A 194 -19.78 5.42 2.10
N LYS A 195 -19.12 6.50 1.69
CA LYS A 195 -19.69 7.46 0.75
C LYS A 195 -20.00 6.83 -0.61
N ALA A 196 -19.16 5.93 -1.10
CA ALA A 196 -19.40 5.24 -2.37
C ALA A 196 -20.62 4.31 -2.28
N ILE A 197 -20.78 3.62 -1.15
CA ILE A 197 -21.95 2.78 -0.88
C ILE A 197 -23.22 3.64 -0.76
N GLN A 198 -23.16 4.78 -0.07
CA GLN A 198 -24.27 5.74 0.03
C GLN A 198 -24.73 6.23 -1.35
N ASN A 199 -23.78 6.42 -2.28
CA ASN A 199 -24.07 6.84 -3.66
C ASN A 199 -24.72 5.72 -4.51
N ASN A 200 -24.56 4.45 -4.14
CA ASN A 200 -25.12 3.32 -4.88
C ASN A 200 -25.51 2.14 -3.96
N PRO A 201 -26.55 2.31 -3.12
CA PRO A 201 -26.88 1.34 -2.08
C PRO A 201 -27.42 0.02 -2.65
N TYR A 202 -28.18 0.06 -3.75
CA TYR A 202 -28.67 -1.14 -4.43
C TYR A 202 -27.54 -1.89 -5.15
N GLY A 203 -26.61 -1.18 -5.79
CA GLY A 203 -25.42 -1.79 -6.37
C GLY A 203 -24.59 -2.54 -5.33
N PHE A 204 -24.43 -1.97 -4.12
CA PHE A 204 -23.78 -2.67 -3.02
C PHE A 204 -24.55 -3.92 -2.57
N LEU A 205 -25.89 -3.91 -2.55
CA LEU A 205 -26.69 -5.10 -2.26
C LEU A 205 -26.52 -6.19 -3.33
N GLU A 206 -26.36 -5.83 -4.61
CA GLU A 206 -26.04 -6.80 -5.66
C GLU A 206 -24.65 -7.40 -5.47
N MET A 207 -23.66 -6.59 -5.09
CA MET A 207 -22.33 -7.11 -4.72
C MET A 207 -22.41 -8.06 -3.53
N TYR A 208 -23.21 -7.72 -2.51
CA TYR A 208 -23.44 -8.53 -1.32
C TYR A 208 -24.11 -9.87 -1.64
N LYS A 209 -25.12 -9.86 -2.51
CA LYS A 209 -25.85 -11.04 -2.98
C LYS A 209 -24.93 -12.07 -3.64
N GLN A 210 -23.88 -11.62 -4.31
CA GLN A 210 -22.90 -12.49 -4.99
C GLN A 210 -21.95 -13.20 -4.01
N ARG A 211 -21.99 -12.87 -2.70
CA ARG A 211 -21.12 -13.47 -1.68
C ARG A 211 -21.72 -14.73 -1.08
N LYS A 212 -20.85 -15.68 -0.76
CA LYS A 212 -21.20 -16.84 0.08
C LYS A 212 -21.47 -16.39 1.51
N VAL A 213 -22.14 -17.22 2.31
CA VAL A 213 -22.56 -16.89 3.68
C VAL A 213 -21.41 -16.35 4.53
N ASP A 214 -20.26 -17.06 4.59
CA ASP A 214 -19.12 -16.62 5.41
C ASP A 214 -18.53 -15.28 4.91
N GLN A 215 -18.50 -15.09 3.59
CA GLN A 215 -18.01 -13.86 2.97
C GLN A 215 -18.95 -12.67 3.20
N LYS A 216 -20.25 -12.91 3.40
CA LYS A 216 -21.21 -11.84 3.67
C LYS A 216 -20.95 -11.17 5.02
N LYS A 217 -20.50 -11.92 6.02
CA LYS A 217 -20.18 -11.35 7.34
C LYS A 217 -19.04 -10.34 7.22
N ASP A 218 -17.94 -10.72 6.57
CA ASP A 218 -16.79 -9.83 6.36
C ASP A 218 -17.18 -8.64 5.48
N PHE A 219 -17.95 -8.89 4.42
CA PHE A 219 -18.38 -7.83 3.50
C PHE A 219 -19.35 -6.84 4.15
N SER A 220 -20.09 -7.24 5.20
CA SER A 220 -20.95 -6.32 5.95
C SER A 220 -20.16 -5.29 6.76
N GLN A 221 -18.87 -5.50 7.01
CA GLN A 221 -18.06 -4.52 7.74
C GLN A 221 -17.90 -3.20 6.98
N TYR A 222 -18.03 -3.19 5.65
CA TYR A 222 -17.92 -1.98 4.84
C TYR A 222 -19.06 -0.97 5.02
N ILE A 223 -20.12 -1.30 5.77
CA ILE A 223 -21.14 -0.31 6.19
C ILE A 223 -20.80 0.33 7.55
N SER A 224 -19.57 0.16 8.03
CA SER A 224 -19.07 0.66 9.31
C SER A 224 -17.82 1.51 9.11
N VAL A 225 -17.54 2.38 10.08
CA VAL A 225 -16.30 3.15 10.18
C VAL A 225 -15.76 2.93 11.60
N PHE A 226 -14.52 2.46 11.73
CA PHE A 226 -13.90 2.10 13.02
C PHE A 226 -14.79 1.18 13.87
N ASP A 227 -15.28 0.10 13.27
CA ASP A 227 -16.17 -0.91 13.86
C ASP A 227 -17.59 -0.42 14.25
N GLU A 228 -17.85 0.88 14.20
CA GLU A 228 -19.18 1.44 14.43
C GLU A 228 -20.01 1.51 13.13
N PRO A 229 -21.25 1.00 13.11
CA PRO A 229 -22.12 1.11 11.95
C PRO A 229 -22.37 2.57 11.53
N ASP A 230 -22.19 2.91 10.26
CA ASP A 230 -22.49 4.26 9.76
C ASP A 230 -24.00 4.53 9.84
N LYS A 231 -24.39 5.53 10.63
CA LYS A 231 -25.80 5.85 10.90
C LYS A 231 -26.59 6.14 9.63
N LYS A 232 -25.97 6.75 8.62
CA LYS A 232 -26.63 7.07 7.35
C LYS A 232 -26.89 5.81 6.54
N LEU A 233 -25.90 4.93 6.41
CA LEU A 233 -26.06 3.64 5.74
C LEU A 233 -27.10 2.75 6.44
N ILE A 234 -27.07 2.67 7.78
CA ILE A 234 -28.09 1.93 8.54
C ILE A 234 -29.49 2.48 8.26
N LYS A 235 -29.67 3.81 8.22
CA LYS A 235 -30.95 4.43 7.87
C LYS A 235 -31.37 4.10 6.44
N ILE A 236 -30.45 4.15 5.47
CA ILE A 236 -30.70 3.81 4.06
C ILE A 236 -31.18 2.36 3.95
N TYR A 237 -30.43 1.40 4.51
CA TYR A 237 -30.77 0.00 4.43
C TYR A 237 -32.01 -0.37 5.24
N THR A 238 -32.27 0.32 6.35
CA THR A 238 -33.54 0.19 7.08
C THR A 238 -34.70 0.61 6.19
N GLY A 239 -34.56 1.74 5.47
CA GLY A 239 -35.55 2.20 4.50
C GLY A 239 -35.79 1.18 3.38
N ILE A 240 -34.72 0.63 2.80
CA ILE A 240 -34.82 -0.42 1.76
C ILE A 240 -35.50 -1.67 2.31
N SER A 241 -35.13 -2.14 3.50
CA SER A 241 -35.68 -3.35 4.13
C SER A 241 -37.20 -3.28 4.34
N LYS A 242 -37.73 -2.08 4.61
CA LYS A 242 -39.16 -1.86 4.89
C LYS A 242 -39.96 -1.54 3.63
N ASN A 243 -39.38 -0.75 2.72
CA ASN A 243 -40.17 -0.05 1.70
C ASN A 243 -39.83 -0.46 0.26
N ALA A 244 -38.73 -1.18 -0.01
CA ALA A 244 -38.39 -1.54 -1.37
C ALA A 244 -39.43 -2.50 -1.96
N GLU A 245 -39.86 -2.29 -3.20
CA GLU A 245 -40.85 -3.15 -3.87
C GLU A 245 -40.32 -4.57 -4.09
N ASN A 246 -39.04 -4.68 -4.44
CA ASN A 246 -38.36 -5.95 -4.68
C ASN A 246 -38.07 -6.67 -3.35
N GLU A 247 -38.69 -7.84 -3.16
CA GLU A 247 -38.55 -8.66 -1.96
C GLU A 247 -37.10 -9.14 -1.72
N VAL A 248 -36.34 -9.41 -2.79
CA VAL A 248 -34.94 -9.81 -2.67
C VAL A 248 -34.13 -8.69 -2.03
N TYR A 249 -34.30 -7.43 -2.45
CA TYR A 249 -33.62 -6.30 -1.82
C TYR A 249 -34.06 -6.03 -0.40
N ARG A 250 -35.36 -6.24 -0.07
CA ARG A 250 -35.81 -6.13 1.32
C ARG A 250 -35.08 -7.12 2.23
N LYS A 251 -35.01 -8.40 1.80
CA LYS A 251 -34.33 -9.47 2.55
C LYS A 251 -32.83 -9.22 2.67
N LEU A 252 -32.16 -8.87 1.57
CA LEU A 252 -30.71 -8.59 1.58
C LEU A 252 -30.36 -7.40 2.46
N ALA A 253 -31.15 -6.32 2.42
CA ALA A 253 -30.89 -5.15 3.27
C ALA A 253 -31.06 -5.47 4.76
N LYS A 254 -32.06 -6.29 5.11
CA LYS A 254 -32.24 -6.77 6.49
C LYS A 254 -31.07 -7.67 6.91
N GLU A 255 -30.71 -8.67 6.09
CA GLU A 255 -29.59 -9.57 6.34
C GLU A 255 -28.27 -8.80 6.54
N LEU A 256 -28.02 -7.76 5.73
CA LEU A 256 -26.84 -6.92 5.83
C LEU A 256 -26.77 -6.18 7.18
N ILE A 257 -27.88 -5.63 7.67
CA ILE A 257 -27.95 -4.96 8.97
C ILE A 257 -27.78 -5.97 10.11
N ASP A 258 -28.50 -7.10 10.05
CA ASP A 258 -28.48 -8.13 11.08
C ASP A 258 -27.07 -8.73 11.22
N ASN A 259 -26.40 -9.00 10.11
CA ASN A 259 -25.02 -9.51 10.10
C ASN A 259 -24.01 -8.52 10.69
N LYS A 260 -24.27 -7.21 10.63
CA LYS A 260 -23.41 -6.22 11.28
C LYS A 260 -23.69 -6.07 12.79
N ASN A 261 -24.95 -6.20 13.20
CA ASN A 261 -25.34 -6.08 14.62
C ASN A 261 -25.15 -7.36 15.43
N GLY A 262 -24.91 -8.50 14.77
CA GLY A 262 -24.74 -9.83 15.38
C GLY A 262 -23.32 -10.17 15.86
N THR A 263 -22.52 -9.17 16.23
CA THR A 263 -21.22 -9.35 16.93
C THR A 263 -21.32 -8.81 18.34
#